data_AF-A0A4U7KTJ2-F1
#
_entry.id   AF-A0A4U7KTJ2-F1
#
_cell.length_a   1.000
_cell.length_b   1.000
_cell.length_c   1.000
_cell.angle_alpha   90.00
_cell.angle_beta   90.00
_cell.angle_gamma   90.00
#
_symmetry.space_group_name_H-M   'P 1'
#
loop_
_entity.id
_entity.type
_entity.pdbx_description
1 polymer ?
#
loop_
_entity_poly.entity_id
_entity_poly.type
_entity_poly.pdbx_seq_one_letter_code
_entity_poly.pdbx_strand_id
1 'polypeptide(L)'
;MATTTTHDYPELENIPPAPPRSSLSAPDSTRSRLVPKWAAAIFSTFPLHTYPPAKAYSPTASSPPVEPTLYVAPHLNRDGTLSSVHEDDDLTADIDTDEKPFAHQAPAGWSSSDPIALRWQIELLFRGVDFEVRFIDPSHNWGPAKSMPFLHLPPRFRSGTPSSLLSATEIPHLIDNFYPASRPELGEKDAAVWDNVSTKLEARTWESLLRGRIMAGVLLAVLLSPQSAVYSRTESQPYLSSLLSAQLQNSFFDQQLRRISALNPSASSSSANPTTVLPGWEVGFLGWIGATTASAASALSTADLDSRGGGDTPGAALANPSVDQTKVVADAVDGLRALAARTKSQLSASSSELQFLLGAQKHTSLDALAFSVIHTILTLAATPQAQDSATNEPLRKLKEVLDDSPWLVTWSRKVWKKYVKDLDRA
;
A
#
# COMPACT_ATOMS: atom_id res chain seq x y z
N MET A 1 -45.54 -20.83 -29.45
CA MET A 1 -44.19 -20.88 -30.04
C MET A 1 -43.76 -19.46 -30.34
N ALA A 2 -42.97 -18.86 -29.45
CA ALA A 2 -42.46 -17.51 -29.59
C ALA A 2 -41.11 -17.57 -30.31
N THR A 3 -41.02 -16.92 -31.46
CA THR A 3 -39.77 -16.81 -32.24
C THR A 3 -38.89 -15.74 -31.61
N THR A 4 -37.85 -16.16 -30.89
CA THR A 4 -36.76 -15.31 -30.44
C THR A 4 -35.95 -14.87 -31.65
N THR A 5 -36.12 -13.63 -32.11
CA THR A 5 -35.25 -13.00 -33.09
C THR A 5 -33.95 -12.59 -32.40
N THR A 6 -32.91 -13.38 -32.57
CA THR A 6 -31.53 -12.97 -32.29
C THR A 6 -31.16 -11.86 -33.26
N HIS A 7 -31.09 -10.62 -32.78
CA HIS A 7 -30.52 -9.52 -33.55
C HIS A 7 -29.01 -9.71 -33.61
N ASP A 8 -28.50 -10.03 -34.81
CA ASP A 8 -27.07 -10.04 -35.09
C ASP A 8 -26.48 -8.66 -34.82
N TYR A 9 -25.39 -8.64 -34.05
CA TYR A 9 -24.56 -7.45 -33.88
C TYR A 9 -23.92 -7.10 -35.23
N PRO A 10 -23.85 -5.81 -35.62
CA PRO A 10 -23.16 -5.43 -36.84
C PRO A 10 -21.70 -5.90 -36.78
N GLU A 11 -21.27 -6.62 -37.82
CA GLU A 11 -19.88 -7.06 -37.95
C GLU A 11 -18.93 -5.85 -37.84
N LEU A 12 -17.80 -6.04 -37.16
CA LEU A 12 -16.81 -4.99 -36.84
C LEU A 12 -16.35 -4.17 -38.06
N GLU A 13 -16.50 -4.71 -39.26
CA GLU A 13 -16.17 -4.08 -40.54
C GLU A 13 -17.17 -2.98 -40.95
N ASN A 14 -18.38 -2.98 -40.41
CA ASN A 14 -19.42 -1.96 -40.67
C ASN A 14 -19.32 -0.75 -39.74
N ILE A 15 -18.35 -0.73 -38.82
CA ILE A 15 -18.12 0.43 -37.97
C ILE A 15 -17.27 1.42 -38.78
N PRO A 16 -17.81 2.58 -39.20
CA PRO A 16 -17.01 3.56 -39.91
C PRO A 16 -15.82 3.98 -39.05
N PRO A 17 -14.63 4.17 -39.65
CA PRO A 17 -13.45 4.59 -38.90
C PRO A 17 -13.75 5.88 -38.16
N ALA A 18 -13.45 5.91 -36.86
CA ALA A 18 -13.67 7.08 -36.04
C ALA A 18 -12.97 8.29 -36.70
N PRO A 19 -13.65 9.43 -36.86
CA PRO A 19 -13.02 10.62 -37.41
C PRO A 19 -11.80 10.98 -36.56
N PRO A 20 -10.72 11.49 -37.18
CA PRO A 20 -9.47 11.77 -36.48
C PRO A 20 -9.75 12.68 -35.29
N ARG A 21 -9.53 12.17 -34.08
CA ARG A 21 -9.60 12.97 -32.86
C ARG A 21 -8.59 14.11 -33.02
N SER A 22 -9.10 15.33 -33.13
CA SER A 22 -8.29 16.54 -33.13
C SER A 22 -7.62 16.64 -31.75
N SER A 23 -6.38 16.16 -31.64
CA SER A 23 -5.55 16.32 -30.46
C SER A 23 -5.08 17.78 -30.40
N LEU A 24 -5.97 18.69 -30.00
CA LEU A 24 -5.57 19.99 -29.49
C LEU A 24 -5.23 19.81 -28.01
N SER A 25 -4.03 19.30 -27.76
CA SER A 25 -3.37 19.42 -26.47
C SER A 25 -2.73 20.80 -26.39
N ALA A 26 -3.34 21.74 -25.69
CA ALA A 26 -2.62 22.85 -25.08
C ALA A 26 -3.38 23.42 -23.85
N PRO A 27 -2.65 23.86 -22.81
CA PRO A 27 -3.18 24.20 -21.52
C PRO A 27 -3.58 25.68 -21.48
N ASP A 28 -4.85 25.98 -21.22
CA ASP A 28 -5.23 27.28 -20.62
C ASP A 28 -6.69 27.22 -20.15
N SER A 29 -6.88 27.21 -18.83
CA SER A 29 -8.17 27.06 -18.16
C SER A 29 -9.08 28.29 -18.25
N THR A 30 -8.80 29.24 -19.14
CA THR A 30 -9.57 30.50 -19.29
C THR A 30 -10.17 30.71 -20.68
N ARG A 31 -10.02 29.78 -21.63
CA ARG A 31 -10.62 29.86 -22.98
C ARG A 31 -11.87 29.00 -23.21
N SER A 32 -12.59 28.63 -22.16
CA SER A 32 -13.92 28.02 -22.29
C SER A 32 -15.00 29.07 -22.59
N ARG A 33 -14.94 29.74 -23.75
CA ARG A 33 -16.05 30.58 -24.24
C ARG A 33 -15.85 30.98 -25.70
N LEU A 34 -16.27 30.13 -26.63
CA LEU A 34 -16.52 30.54 -28.03
C LEU A 34 -17.65 29.76 -28.69
N VAL A 35 -18.53 29.12 -27.92
CA VAL A 35 -19.81 28.64 -28.44
C VAL A 35 -20.89 29.58 -27.88
N PRO A 36 -21.54 30.38 -28.74
CA PRO A 36 -22.71 31.15 -28.33
C PRO A 36 -23.75 30.22 -27.69
N LYS A 37 -24.39 30.66 -26.60
CA LYS A 37 -25.38 29.83 -25.86
C LYS A 37 -26.48 29.28 -26.77
N TRP A 38 -26.85 30.00 -27.83
CA TRP A 38 -27.84 29.54 -28.81
C TRP A 38 -27.35 28.33 -29.62
N ALA A 39 -26.07 28.29 -30.00
CA ALA A 39 -25.49 27.16 -30.71
C ALA A 39 -25.35 25.95 -29.78
N ALA A 40 -24.94 26.17 -28.52
CA ALA A 40 -24.94 25.11 -27.49
C ALA A 40 -26.35 24.55 -27.25
N ALA A 41 -27.39 25.38 -27.28
CA ALA A 41 -28.78 24.93 -27.15
C ALA A 41 -29.22 24.06 -28.34
N ILE A 42 -28.85 24.42 -29.57
CA ILE A 42 -29.14 23.60 -30.77
C ILE A 42 -28.41 22.26 -30.71
N PHE A 43 -27.13 22.25 -30.30
CA PHE A 43 -26.39 20.99 -30.21
C PHE A 43 -26.74 20.15 -28.98
N SER A 44 -27.39 20.73 -27.95
CA SER A 44 -27.86 19.98 -26.78
C SER A 44 -29.06 19.07 -27.07
N THR A 45 -29.75 19.25 -28.20
CA THR A 45 -30.81 18.33 -28.64
C THR A 45 -30.25 17.04 -29.27
N PHE A 46 -28.94 16.96 -29.48
CA PHE A 46 -28.25 15.74 -29.85
C PHE A 46 -27.57 15.16 -28.59
N PRO A 47 -27.74 13.85 -28.29
CA PRO A 47 -28.27 12.80 -29.15
C PRO A 47 -29.81 12.73 -29.19
N LEU A 48 -30.38 12.40 -30.37
CA LEU A 48 -31.82 12.21 -30.59
C LEU A 48 -32.42 11.06 -29.74
N HIS A 49 -31.58 10.09 -29.38
CA HIS A 49 -31.92 8.99 -28.48
C HIS A 49 -30.84 8.85 -27.41
N THR A 50 -31.23 9.00 -26.15
CA THR A 50 -30.42 8.63 -25.00
C THR A 50 -30.84 7.23 -24.56
N TYR A 51 -29.98 6.25 -24.81
CA TYR A 51 -30.16 4.92 -24.25
C TYR A 51 -29.96 4.96 -22.72
N PRO A 52 -30.63 4.08 -21.95
CA PRO A 52 -30.30 3.92 -20.55
C PRO A 52 -28.81 3.55 -20.41
N PRO A 53 -28.16 3.89 -19.28
CA PRO A 53 -26.77 3.52 -19.05
C PRO A 53 -26.62 2.01 -19.24
N ALA A 54 -25.65 1.62 -20.05
CA ALA A 54 -25.37 0.22 -20.30
C ALA A 54 -25.14 -0.49 -18.97
N LYS A 55 -25.92 -1.54 -18.70
CA LYS A 55 -25.66 -2.40 -17.55
C LYS A 55 -24.38 -3.15 -17.86
N ALA A 56 -23.29 -2.79 -17.18
CA ALA A 56 -22.06 -3.54 -17.27
C ALA A 56 -22.32 -4.94 -16.71
N TYR A 57 -22.42 -5.93 -17.59
CA TYR A 57 -22.39 -7.33 -17.18
C TYR A 57 -20.93 -7.69 -16.99
N SER A 58 -20.48 -7.64 -15.74
CA SER A 58 -19.18 -8.17 -15.36
C SER A 58 -19.44 -9.18 -14.26
N PRO A 59 -19.41 -10.50 -14.58
CA PRO A 59 -19.67 -11.54 -13.60
C PRO A 59 -18.66 -11.49 -12.43
N THR A 60 -17.52 -10.84 -12.63
CA THR A 60 -16.44 -10.63 -11.65
C THR A 60 -16.39 -9.21 -11.09
N ALA A 61 -17.26 -8.28 -11.49
CA ALA A 61 -17.23 -6.94 -10.90
C ALA A 61 -17.93 -6.97 -9.54
N SER A 62 -17.13 -7.10 -8.48
CA SER A 62 -17.58 -6.86 -7.11
C SER A 62 -18.32 -5.51 -7.04
N SER A 63 -19.49 -5.49 -6.40
CA SER A 63 -20.22 -4.26 -6.13
C SER A 63 -19.29 -3.24 -5.46
N PRO A 64 -19.43 -1.93 -5.73
CA PRO A 64 -18.61 -0.93 -5.05
C PRO A 64 -18.71 -1.15 -3.54
N PRO A 65 -17.59 -1.04 -2.81
CA PRO A 65 -17.57 -1.41 -1.41
C PRO A 65 -18.53 -0.52 -0.63
N VAL A 66 -19.20 -1.12 0.35
CA VAL A 66 -20.14 -0.42 1.25
C VAL A 66 -19.38 0.33 2.33
N GLU A 67 -18.25 -0.23 2.75
CA GLU A 67 -17.33 0.29 3.75
C GLU A 67 -15.97 0.62 3.13
N PRO A 68 -15.12 1.44 3.78
CA PRO A 68 -13.74 1.61 3.34
C PRO A 68 -13.03 0.25 3.32
N THR A 69 -12.48 -0.15 2.16
CA THR A 69 -11.76 -1.42 2.01
C THR A 69 -10.26 -1.12 1.86
N LEU A 70 -9.45 -1.59 2.79
CA LEU A 70 -8.00 -1.49 2.76
C LEU A 70 -7.41 -2.72 2.09
N TYR A 71 -6.69 -2.51 0.99
CA TYR A 71 -5.98 -3.56 0.29
C TYR A 71 -4.54 -3.68 0.80
N VAL A 72 -4.17 -4.87 1.23
CA VAL A 72 -2.89 -5.14 1.91
C VAL A 72 -2.25 -6.45 1.43
N ALA A 73 -0.97 -6.62 1.73
CA ALA A 73 -0.27 -7.88 1.47
C ALA A 73 -0.84 -9.00 2.36
N PRO A 74 -0.87 -10.27 1.89
CA PRO A 74 -1.43 -11.41 2.61
C PRO A 74 -0.85 -11.59 4.00
N HIS A 75 -1.64 -12.15 4.91
CA HIS A 75 -1.19 -12.54 6.23
C HIS A 75 -0.18 -13.68 6.15
N LEU A 76 0.79 -13.67 7.06
CA LEU A 76 1.77 -14.73 7.20
C LEU A 76 1.36 -15.66 8.33
N ASN A 77 0.94 -16.87 7.97
CA ASN A 77 0.64 -17.91 8.95
C ASN A 77 1.91 -18.39 9.65
N ARG A 78 1.74 -18.92 10.86
CA ARG A 78 2.83 -19.52 11.65
C ARG A 78 3.56 -20.64 10.90
N ASP A 79 2.85 -21.32 10.02
CA ASP A 79 3.36 -22.43 9.22
C ASP A 79 4.25 -21.94 8.06
N GLY A 80 4.39 -20.62 7.89
CA GLY A 80 5.14 -19.99 6.80
C GLY A 80 4.35 -19.87 5.49
N THR A 81 3.08 -20.28 5.48
CA THR A 81 2.16 -20.10 4.35
C THR A 81 1.51 -18.71 4.39
N LEU A 82 1.13 -18.20 3.23
CA LEU A 82 0.36 -16.96 3.13
C LEU A 82 -1.14 -17.27 3.24
N SER A 83 -1.92 -16.35 3.80
CA SER A 83 -3.39 -16.42 3.72
C SER A 83 -3.84 -16.45 2.27
N SER A 84 -4.95 -17.15 1.98
CA SER A 84 -5.52 -17.14 0.64
C SER A 84 -5.79 -15.69 0.20
N VAL A 85 -5.31 -15.36 -0.99
CA VAL A 85 -5.72 -14.14 -1.68
C VAL A 85 -7.22 -14.28 -1.92
N HIS A 86 -7.97 -13.18 -1.81
CA HIS A 86 -9.36 -13.19 -2.26
C HIS A 86 -9.36 -13.31 -3.78
N GLU A 87 -9.28 -14.54 -4.28
CA GLU A 87 -9.76 -14.87 -5.61
C GLU A 87 -11.28 -14.88 -5.48
N ASP A 88 -11.97 -14.09 -6.33
CA ASP A 88 -13.41 -14.16 -6.50
C ASP A 88 -13.74 -15.52 -7.16
N ASP A 89 -13.53 -16.60 -6.41
CA ASP A 89 -13.58 -17.98 -6.86
C ASP A 89 -15.04 -18.43 -6.84
N ASP A 90 -15.80 -17.94 -7.82
CA ASP A 90 -17.23 -18.22 -7.99
C ASP A 90 -17.47 -19.01 -9.30
N LEU A 91 -16.65 -20.03 -9.55
CA LEU A 91 -16.79 -20.91 -10.72
C LEU A 91 -16.69 -22.41 -10.41
N THR A 92 -17.17 -22.87 -9.25
CA THR A 92 -17.73 -24.24 -9.14
C THR A 92 -18.69 -24.33 -7.95
N ALA A 93 -19.93 -23.91 -8.14
CA ALA A 93 -21.04 -24.41 -7.34
C ALA A 93 -22.19 -24.75 -8.28
N ASP A 94 -22.41 -26.06 -8.40
CA ASP A 94 -23.57 -26.64 -9.01
C ASP A 94 -24.85 -25.97 -8.50
N ILE A 95 -25.81 -25.89 -9.40
CA ILE A 95 -27.19 -25.47 -9.19
C ILE A 95 -27.75 -26.26 -8.00
N ASP A 96 -27.81 -25.63 -6.83
CA ASP A 96 -28.83 -25.92 -5.84
C ASP A 96 -29.23 -24.64 -5.10
N THR A 97 -30.49 -24.31 -5.29
CA THR A 97 -31.16 -23.16 -4.70
C THR A 97 -31.33 -23.36 -3.20
N ASP A 98 -30.51 -22.69 -2.40
CA ASP A 98 -30.93 -22.27 -1.05
C ASP A 98 -30.20 -20.97 -0.67
N GLU A 99 -30.98 -19.92 -0.48
CA GLU A 99 -30.52 -18.56 -0.18
C GLU A 99 -29.80 -18.52 1.17
N LYS A 100 -28.46 -18.46 1.13
CA LYS A 100 -27.66 -17.80 2.16
C LYS A 100 -26.77 -16.76 1.48
N PRO A 101 -26.96 -15.46 1.77
CA PRO A 101 -26.11 -14.44 1.19
C PRO A 101 -24.67 -14.67 1.68
N PHE A 102 -23.77 -14.91 0.71
CA PHE A 102 -22.32 -14.70 0.75
C PHE A 102 -21.72 -14.52 2.16
N ALA A 103 -21.58 -15.63 2.90
CA ALA A 103 -20.66 -15.64 4.03
C ALA A 103 -19.24 -15.66 3.44
N HIS A 104 -18.68 -14.48 3.21
CA HIS A 104 -17.25 -14.31 2.95
C HIS A 104 -16.49 -15.15 3.98
N GLN A 105 -15.84 -16.23 3.55
CA GLN A 105 -14.94 -16.96 4.43
C GLN A 105 -13.82 -15.99 4.80
N ALA A 106 -13.88 -15.47 6.03
CA ALA A 106 -12.85 -14.59 6.53
C ALA A 106 -11.50 -15.31 6.35
N PRO A 107 -10.54 -14.69 5.65
CA PRO A 107 -9.25 -15.28 5.42
C PRO A 107 -8.60 -15.53 6.78
N ALA A 108 -7.96 -16.69 6.97
CA ALA A 108 -7.25 -16.98 8.20
C ALA A 108 -6.14 -15.95 8.42
N GLY A 109 -6.38 -15.00 9.33
CA GLY A 109 -5.45 -13.96 9.74
C GLY A 109 -5.84 -12.55 9.28
N TRP A 110 -5.79 -11.59 10.21
CA TRP A 110 -6.14 -10.19 9.94
C TRP A 110 -4.93 -9.30 9.57
N SER A 111 -3.73 -9.66 10.06
CA SER A 111 -2.56 -8.79 9.96
C SER A 111 -1.79 -8.94 8.65
N SER A 112 -1.43 -7.84 8.01
CA SER A 112 -0.60 -7.87 6.80
C SER A 112 0.85 -8.26 7.11
N SER A 113 1.49 -8.97 6.17
CA SER A 113 2.93 -9.26 6.21
C SER A 113 3.81 -8.02 5.90
N ASP A 114 3.30 -7.03 5.18
CA ASP A 114 4.02 -5.77 4.91
C ASP A 114 3.91 -4.84 6.14
N PRO A 115 5.04 -4.42 6.75
CA PRO A 115 5.03 -3.54 7.92
C PRO A 115 4.40 -2.17 7.65
N ILE A 116 4.38 -1.69 6.40
CA ILE A 116 3.74 -0.42 6.04
C ILE A 116 2.23 -0.61 5.92
N ALA A 117 1.77 -1.72 5.37
CA ALA A 117 0.35 -2.05 5.33
C ALA A 117 -0.21 -2.28 6.73
N LEU A 118 0.53 -3.01 7.57
CA LEU A 118 0.17 -3.26 8.96
C LEU A 118 0.11 -1.97 9.80
N ARG A 119 1.01 -1.01 9.54
CA ARG A 119 0.93 0.33 10.17
C ARG A 119 -0.44 0.93 9.91
N TRP A 120 -0.89 0.97 8.65
CA TRP A 120 -2.16 1.60 8.29
C TRP A 120 -3.37 0.83 8.82
N GLN A 121 -3.32 -0.51 8.86
CA GLN A 121 -4.36 -1.31 9.52
C GLN A 121 -4.53 -0.91 11.00
N ILE A 122 -3.42 -0.78 11.72
CA ILE A 122 -3.43 -0.44 13.14
C ILE A 122 -3.80 1.03 13.36
N GLU A 123 -3.35 1.93 12.49
CA GLU A 123 -3.68 3.35 12.57
C GLU A 123 -5.18 3.61 12.35
N LEU A 124 -5.80 2.93 11.38
CA LEU A 124 -7.25 2.96 11.18
C LEU A 124 -8.02 2.36 12.36
N LEU A 125 -7.55 1.23 12.89
CA LEU A 125 -8.14 0.58 14.07
C LEU A 125 -8.07 1.50 15.29
N PHE A 126 -6.92 2.12 15.52
CA PHE A 126 -6.74 3.10 16.58
C PHE A 126 -7.76 4.23 16.44
N ARG A 127 -7.95 4.78 15.24
CA ARG A 127 -8.95 5.83 15.00
C ARG A 127 -10.41 5.35 15.10
N GLY A 128 -10.65 4.06 15.34
CA GLY A 128 -11.99 3.48 15.43
C GLY A 128 -12.73 3.51 14.10
N VAL A 129 -11.99 3.48 12.99
CA VAL A 129 -12.57 3.41 11.65
C VAL A 129 -13.11 1.99 11.46
N ASP A 130 -14.34 1.90 10.96
CA ASP A 130 -14.92 0.66 10.50
C ASP A 130 -14.44 0.42 9.05
N PHE A 131 -13.62 -0.59 8.84
CA PHE A 131 -13.00 -0.88 7.54
C PHE A 131 -12.82 -2.38 7.30
N GLU A 132 -12.93 -2.76 6.03
CA GLU A 132 -12.71 -4.13 5.56
C GLU A 132 -11.25 -4.29 5.12
N VAL A 133 -10.63 -5.44 5.39
CA VAL A 133 -9.29 -5.78 4.91
C VAL A 133 -9.40 -6.79 3.77
N ARG A 134 -8.77 -6.49 2.63
CA ARG A 134 -8.64 -7.45 1.53
C ARG A 134 -7.19 -7.73 1.20
N PHE A 135 -6.87 -9.01 1.04
CA PHE A 135 -5.54 -9.45 0.66
C PHE A 135 -5.39 -9.50 -0.84
N ILE A 136 -4.37 -8.83 -1.36
CA ILE A 136 -3.96 -8.87 -2.77
C ILE A 136 -2.53 -9.36 -2.84
N ASP A 137 -2.23 -10.20 -3.83
CA ASP A 137 -0.86 -10.57 -4.14
C ASP A 137 -0.03 -9.32 -4.51
N PRO A 138 1.07 -9.02 -3.77
CA PRO A 138 1.92 -7.87 -4.03
C PRO A 138 2.49 -7.82 -5.45
N SER A 139 2.72 -8.98 -6.08
CA SER A 139 3.23 -9.04 -7.46
C SER A 139 2.18 -8.61 -8.49
N HIS A 140 0.91 -8.82 -8.18
CA HIS A 140 -0.24 -8.43 -8.99
C HIS A 140 -0.86 -7.11 -8.49
N ASN A 141 -0.06 -6.18 -7.96
CA ASN A 141 -0.61 -4.93 -7.43
C ASN A 141 -0.95 -3.92 -8.56
N TRP A 142 -2.24 -3.66 -8.75
CA TRP A 142 -2.77 -2.62 -9.65
C TRP A 142 -3.20 -1.34 -8.90
N GLY A 143 -2.77 -1.19 -7.65
CA GLY A 143 -3.10 -0.06 -6.79
C GLY A 143 -2.59 1.29 -7.32
N PRO A 144 -3.18 2.40 -6.84
CA PRO A 144 -2.68 3.74 -7.14
C PRO A 144 -1.20 3.86 -6.75
N ALA A 145 -0.44 4.60 -7.57
CA ALA A 145 1.02 4.71 -7.45
C ALA A 145 1.80 3.37 -7.52
N LYS A 146 1.19 2.27 -7.99
CA LYS A 146 1.79 0.93 -8.05
C LYS A 146 2.31 0.43 -6.69
N SER A 147 1.78 0.97 -5.59
CA SER A 147 2.26 0.68 -4.24
C SER A 147 1.13 0.19 -3.35
N MET A 148 1.48 -0.62 -2.36
CA MET A 148 0.59 -1.02 -1.28
C MET A 148 1.06 -0.39 0.05
N PRO A 149 0.13 -0.14 0.99
CA PRO A 149 -1.32 -0.35 0.88
C PRO A 149 -2.04 0.77 0.13
N PHE A 150 -3.29 0.52 -0.26
CA PHE A 150 -4.19 1.53 -0.79
C PHE A 150 -5.61 1.32 -0.27
N LEU A 151 -6.39 2.40 -0.21
CA LEU A 151 -7.74 2.41 0.36
C LEU A 151 -8.79 2.63 -0.72
N HIS A 152 -9.80 1.79 -0.78
CA HIS A 152 -10.95 1.96 -1.65
C HIS A 152 -12.13 2.49 -0.85
N LEU A 153 -12.51 3.72 -1.18
CA LEU A 153 -13.59 4.41 -0.50
C LEU A 153 -14.96 4.05 -1.08
N PRO A 154 -15.98 3.92 -0.21
CA PRO A 154 -17.34 3.74 -0.65
C PRO A 154 -17.87 5.00 -1.35
N PRO A 155 -18.90 4.88 -2.21
CA PRO A 155 -19.44 6.00 -2.99
C PRO A 155 -19.82 7.25 -2.18
N ARG A 156 -20.15 7.11 -0.89
CA ARG A 156 -20.47 8.21 0.03
C ARG A 156 -19.34 9.24 0.20
N PHE A 157 -18.08 8.88 -0.04
CA PHE A 157 -16.94 9.80 0.07
C PHE A 157 -16.60 10.51 -1.25
N ARG A 158 -17.31 10.20 -2.36
CA ARG A 158 -17.00 10.71 -3.71
C ARG A 158 -17.43 12.16 -3.97
N SER A 159 -18.06 12.84 -3.02
CA SER A 159 -18.56 14.22 -3.22
C SER A 159 -17.44 15.27 -3.34
N GLY A 160 -16.20 14.94 -2.96
CA GLY A 160 -15.06 15.86 -3.00
C GLY A 160 -13.75 15.32 -3.55
N THR A 161 -13.61 14.01 -3.77
CA THR A 161 -12.39 13.39 -4.33
C THR A 161 -12.63 12.83 -5.73
N PRO A 162 -11.71 13.06 -6.70
CA PRO A 162 -11.89 12.58 -8.07
C PRO A 162 -11.70 11.06 -8.21
N SER A 163 -11.02 10.40 -7.27
CA SER A 163 -10.74 8.96 -7.28
C SER A 163 -11.41 8.24 -6.11
N SER A 164 -11.92 7.02 -6.38
CA SER A 164 -12.41 6.09 -5.35
C SER A 164 -11.28 5.35 -4.66
N LEU A 165 -10.09 5.31 -5.28
CA LEU A 165 -8.89 4.66 -4.78
C LEU A 165 -7.92 5.73 -4.29
N LEU A 166 -7.42 5.54 -3.07
CA LEU A 166 -6.45 6.41 -2.42
C LEU A 166 -5.15 5.67 -2.18
N SER A 167 -4.05 6.32 -2.53
CA SER A 167 -2.70 5.85 -2.26
C SER A 167 -2.33 5.99 -0.77
N ALA A 168 -1.32 5.23 -0.32
CA ALA A 168 -0.80 5.31 1.06
C ALA A 168 -0.44 6.73 1.53
N THR A 169 -0.11 7.65 0.62
CA THR A 169 0.24 9.03 0.96
C THR A 169 -0.97 9.94 1.13
N GLU A 170 -2.11 9.58 0.56
CA GLU A 170 -3.36 10.32 0.70
C GLU A 170 -4.18 9.85 1.91
N ILE A 171 -3.94 8.61 2.39
CA ILE A 171 -4.55 8.06 3.60
C ILE A 171 -4.42 9.00 4.82
N PRO A 172 -3.25 9.54 5.19
CA PRO A 172 -3.16 10.43 6.36
C PRO A 172 -4.04 11.66 6.21
N HIS A 173 -4.09 12.24 5.01
CA HIS A 173 -4.90 13.41 4.73
C HIS A 173 -6.41 13.11 4.83
N LEU A 174 -6.83 11.89 4.44
CA LEU A 174 -8.20 11.42 4.65
C LEU A 174 -8.49 11.20 6.13
N ILE A 175 -7.62 10.50 6.85
CA ILE A 175 -7.82 10.18 8.27
C ILE A 175 -7.93 11.46 9.09
N ASP A 176 -7.05 12.43 8.86
CA ASP A 176 -7.07 13.68 9.64
C ASP A 176 -8.29 14.56 9.30
N ASN A 177 -8.88 14.43 8.11
CA ASN A 177 -10.08 15.19 7.73
C ASN A 177 -11.39 14.52 8.16
N PHE A 178 -11.54 13.21 7.94
CA PHE A 178 -12.79 12.48 8.16
C PHE A 178 -12.84 11.80 9.54
N TYR A 179 -11.68 11.43 10.09
CA TYR A 179 -11.54 10.76 11.38
C TYR A 179 -10.51 11.47 12.28
N PRO A 180 -10.67 12.79 12.51
CA PRO A 180 -9.71 13.54 13.32
C PRO A 180 -9.68 13.03 14.76
N ALA A 181 -8.50 13.05 15.38
CA ALA A 181 -8.29 12.62 16.75
C ALA A 181 -8.94 13.54 17.80
N SER A 182 -9.25 14.78 17.39
CA SER A 182 -10.02 15.78 18.13
C SER A 182 -10.92 16.51 17.15
N ARG A 183 -12.19 16.75 17.54
CA ARG A 183 -13.12 17.56 16.72
C ARG A 183 -13.21 18.98 17.30
N PRO A 184 -12.39 19.94 16.82
CA PRO A 184 -12.42 21.31 17.35
C PRO A 184 -13.79 21.97 17.15
N GLU A 185 -14.51 21.59 16.09
CA GLU A 185 -15.87 22.05 15.79
C GLU A 185 -16.92 21.64 16.84
N LEU A 186 -16.66 20.58 17.61
CA LEU A 186 -17.51 20.16 18.73
C LEU A 186 -17.11 20.83 20.06
N GLY A 187 -16.14 21.75 20.05
CA GLY A 187 -15.57 22.34 21.25
C GLY A 187 -14.69 21.36 22.04
N GLU A 188 -14.31 20.21 21.45
CA GLU A 188 -13.30 19.34 22.01
C GLU A 188 -11.97 20.09 21.94
N LYS A 189 -11.47 20.53 23.09
CA LYS A 189 -10.14 21.11 23.20
C LYS A 189 -9.17 20.07 22.65
N ASP A 190 -8.27 20.45 21.74
CA ASP A 190 -7.16 19.58 21.32
C ASP A 190 -6.41 19.16 22.59
N ALA A 191 -6.81 18.04 23.17
CA ALA A 191 -6.16 17.50 24.33
C ALA A 191 -4.77 17.15 23.84
N ALA A 192 -3.79 17.95 24.23
CA ALA A 192 -2.43 17.80 23.77
C ALA A 192 -2.03 16.36 24.08
N VAL A 193 -1.85 15.56 23.01
CA VAL A 193 -1.52 14.12 23.11
C VAL A 193 -0.32 13.89 24.03
N TRP A 194 0.57 14.88 24.05
CA TRP A 194 1.66 15.00 25.01
C TRP A 194 1.56 16.32 25.78
N ASP A 195 1.85 16.27 27.06
CA ASP A 195 1.85 17.44 27.94
C ASP A 195 2.94 18.46 27.58
N ASN A 196 4.07 17.98 27.03
CA ASN A 196 5.24 18.79 26.69
C ASN A 196 5.41 18.97 25.18
N VAL A 197 5.73 20.19 24.74
CA VAL A 197 6.03 20.49 23.33
C VAL A 197 7.32 19.80 22.87
N SER A 198 8.30 19.65 23.77
CA SER A 198 9.56 18.98 23.48
C SER A 198 9.36 17.50 23.15
N THR A 199 8.48 16.79 23.88
CA THR A 199 8.19 15.37 23.62
C THR A 199 7.41 15.18 22.32
N LYS A 200 6.58 16.15 21.91
CA LYS A 200 5.95 16.15 20.58
C LYS A 200 6.97 16.25 19.45
N LEU A 201 7.98 17.11 19.58
CA LEU A 201 9.08 17.20 18.60
C LEU A 201 9.93 15.93 18.62
N GLU A 202 10.22 15.40 19.81
CA GLU A 202 10.90 14.12 19.97
C GLU A 202 10.14 12.99 19.25
N ALA A 203 8.82 12.90 19.43
CA ALA A 203 7.97 11.92 18.77
C ALA A 203 8.09 11.97 17.24
N ARG A 204 8.15 13.17 16.65
CA ARG A 204 8.37 13.35 15.20
C ARG A 204 9.74 12.85 14.76
N THR A 205 10.79 13.05 15.57
CA THR A 205 12.12 12.53 15.24
C THR A 205 12.14 10.99 15.27
N TRP A 206 11.47 10.39 16.25
CA TRP A 206 11.32 8.93 16.32
C TRP A 206 10.45 8.39 15.18
N GLU A 207 9.39 9.09 14.79
CA GLU A 207 8.55 8.73 13.65
C GLU A 207 9.36 8.74 12.35
N SER A 208 10.18 9.77 12.13
CA SER A 208 11.07 9.85 10.96
C SER A 208 12.11 8.71 10.95
N LEU A 209 12.67 8.37 12.11
CA LEU A 209 13.66 7.31 12.24
C LEU A 209 13.03 5.92 12.00
N LEU A 210 11.83 5.69 12.54
CA LEU A 210 11.07 4.46 12.33
C LEU A 210 10.63 4.30 10.89
N ARG A 211 10.04 5.35 10.29
CA ARG A 211 9.57 5.35 8.90
C ARG A 211 10.71 5.21 7.89
N GLY A 212 11.90 5.74 8.19
CA GLY A 212 13.08 5.67 7.34
C GLY A 212 13.91 4.42 7.59
N ARG A 213 14.98 4.57 8.38
CA ARG A 213 16.06 3.58 8.52
C ARG A 213 15.59 2.24 9.07
N ILE A 214 14.75 2.24 10.12
CA ILE A 214 14.28 0.98 10.72
C ILE A 214 13.36 0.25 9.74
N MET A 215 12.39 0.96 9.13
CA MET A 215 11.50 0.38 8.12
C MET A 215 12.28 -0.21 6.94
N ALA A 216 13.32 0.48 6.47
CA ALA A 216 14.18 -0.02 5.39
C ALA A 216 14.82 -1.37 5.75
N GLY A 217 15.33 -1.51 6.98
CA GLY A 217 15.90 -2.77 7.47
C GLY A 217 14.88 -3.89 7.61
N VAL A 218 13.66 -3.59 8.08
CA VAL A 218 12.58 -4.59 8.15
C VAL A 218 12.12 -5.01 6.77
N LEU A 219 11.93 -4.08 5.83
CA LEU A 219 11.57 -4.41 4.45
C LEU A 219 12.64 -5.26 3.77
N LEU A 220 13.93 -4.98 4.02
CA LEU A 220 15.03 -5.81 3.55
C LEU A 220 14.96 -7.23 4.14
N ALA A 221 14.65 -7.34 5.44
CA ALA A 221 14.47 -8.64 6.09
C ALA A 221 13.26 -9.40 5.52
N VAL A 222 12.14 -8.73 5.23
CA VAL A 222 10.96 -9.32 4.56
C VAL A 222 11.33 -9.81 3.16
N LEU A 223 12.04 -9.00 2.37
CA LEU A 223 12.46 -9.36 1.01
C LEU A 223 13.40 -10.56 0.96
N LEU A 224 14.34 -10.64 1.89
CA LEU A 224 15.31 -11.73 1.97
C LEU A 224 14.72 -12.99 2.62
N SER A 225 13.61 -12.85 3.34
CA SER A 225 12.93 -13.99 3.96
C SER A 225 12.39 -14.97 2.91
N PRO A 226 12.35 -16.28 3.20
CA PRO A 226 11.81 -17.30 2.29
C PRO A 226 10.33 -17.09 1.93
N GLN A 227 9.65 -16.15 2.58
CA GLN A 227 8.27 -15.76 2.31
C GLN A 227 8.15 -14.96 1.01
N SER A 228 9.19 -14.22 0.63
CA SER A 228 9.20 -13.55 -0.67
C SER A 228 9.18 -14.55 -1.82
N ALA A 229 9.71 -15.77 -1.60
CA ALA A 229 9.61 -16.89 -2.53
C ALA A 229 8.21 -17.53 -2.57
N VAL A 230 7.35 -17.29 -1.58
CA VAL A 230 5.95 -17.74 -1.63
C VAL A 230 5.17 -16.91 -2.65
N TYR A 231 5.49 -15.62 -2.80
CA TYR A 231 4.99 -14.79 -3.92
C TYR A 231 5.50 -15.27 -5.29
N SER A 232 6.51 -16.15 -5.34
CA SER A 232 7.03 -16.74 -6.57
C SER A 232 6.47 -18.12 -6.94
N ARG A 233 5.45 -18.63 -6.22
CA ARG A 233 4.89 -19.96 -6.55
C ARG A 233 4.12 -19.94 -7.86
N THR A 234 4.77 -20.43 -8.92
CA THR A 234 4.22 -20.63 -10.27
C THR A 234 3.75 -22.06 -10.54
N GLU A 235 3.58 -22.90 -9.51
CA GLU A 235 3.56 -24.36 -9.66
C GLU A 235 2.41 -24.94 -10.49
N SER A 236 1.40 -24.15 -10.87
CA SER A 236 0.28 -24.60 -11.72
C SER A 236 -0.07 -23.65 -12.87
N GLN A 237 0.75 -22.63 -13.16
CA GLN A 237 0.38 -21.59 -14.12
C GLN A 237 0.74 -21.99 -15.57
N PRO A 238 -0.14 -21.72 -16.56
CA PRO A 238 0.21 -21.88 -17.97
C PRO A 238 1.43 -21.03 -18.36
N TYR A 239 2.13 -21.42 -19.43
CA TYR A 239 3.43 -20.85 -19.81
C TYR A 239 3.45 -19.32 -19.95
N LEU A 240 2.38 -18.71 -20.48
CA LEU A 240 2.32 -17.25 -20.62
C LEU A 240 2.10 -16.53 -19.29
N SER A 241 1.27 -17.10 -18.40
CA SER A 241 1.09 -16.53 -17.07
C SER A 241 2.36 -16.68 -16.23
N SER A 242 3.15 -17.75 -16.40
CA SER A 242 4.41 -17.89 -15.68
C SER A 242 5.48 -16.89 -16.13
N LEU A 243 5.52 -16.54 -17.43
CA LEU A 243 6.38 -15.46 -17.92
C LEU A 243 5.93 -14.10 -17.39
N LEU A 244 4.62 -13.83 -17.40
CA LEU A 244 4.06 -12.57 -16.89
C LEU A 244 4.29 -12.45 -15.39
N SER A 245 4.06 -13.51 -14.62
CA SER A 245 4.28 -13.53 -13.16
C SER A 245 5.75 -13.32 -12.84
N ALA A 246 6.68 -13.94 -13.59
CA ALA A 246 8.11 -13.71 -13.42
C ALA A 246 8.49 -12.25 -13.70
N GLN A 247 7.92 -11.64 -14.75
CA GLN A 247 8.16 -10.23 -15.05
C GLN A 247 7.60 -9.30 -13.95
N LEU A 248 6.38 -9.58 -13.48
CA LEU A 248 5.77 -8.82 -12.39
C LEU A 248 6.57 -8.94 -11.10
N GLN A 249 7.04 -10.14 -10.76
CA GLN A 249 7.90 -10.38 -9.59
C GLN A 249 9.20 -9.59 -9.67
N ASN A 250 9.90 -9.63 -10.80
CA ASN A 250 11.12 -8.84 -10.98
C ASN A 250 10.84 -7.34 -10.81
N SER A 251 9.74 -6.85 -11.38
CA SER A 251 9.34 -5.45 -11.22
C SER A 251 9.01 -5.09 -9.77
N PHE A 252 8.40 -6.02 -9.02
CA PHE A 252 8.11 -5.86 -7.60
C PHE A 252 9.39 -5.80 -6.77
N PHE A 253 10.35 -6.72 -7.00
CA PHE A 253 11.64 -6.73 -6.32
C PHE A 253 12.41 -5.43 -6.56
N ASP A 254 12.46 -4.97 -7.80
CA ASP A 254 13.12 -3.69 -8.16
C ASP A 254 12.45 -2.50 -7.46
N GLN A 255 11.11 -2.47 -7.41
CA GLN A 255 10.37 -1.42 -6.71
C GLN A 255 10.66 -1.42 -5.21
N GLN A 256 10.70 -2.59 -4.56
CA GLN A 256 11.01 -2.67 -3.14
C GLN A 256 12.46 -2.28 -2.84
N LEU A 257 13.42 -2.64 -3.68
CA LEU A 257 14.82 -2.21 -3.53
C LEU A 257 14.97 -0.69 -3.68
N ARG A 258 14.28 -0.08 -4.64
CA ARG A 258 14.23 1.38 -4.77
C ARG A 258 13.64 2.03 -3.53
N ARG A 259 12.53 1.50 -3.03
CA ARG A 259 11.90 1.95 -1.78
C ARG A 259 12.87 1.87 -0.61
N ILE A 260 13.60 0.76 -0.45
CA ILE A 260 14.60 0.61 0.60
C ILE A 260 15.72 1.66 0.46
N SER A 261 16.20 1.91 -0.76
CA SER A 261 17.22 2.93 -1.01
C SER A 261 16.73 4.35 -0.70
N ALA A 262 15.48 4.65 -1.00
CA ALA A 262 14.85 5.94 -0.69
C ALA A 262 14.66 6.15 0.81
N LEU A 263 14.33 5.09 1.54
CA LEU A 263 14.16 5.13 3.00
C LEU A 263 15.49 5.20 3.76
N ASN A 264 16.58 4.70 3.17
CA ASN A 264 17.94 4.84 3.70
C ASN A 264 18.91 5.40 2.65
N PRO A 265 18.88 6.72 2.38
CA PRO A 265 19.75 7.34 1.37
C PRO A 265 21.24 7.20 1.75
N SER A 266 21.56 7.07 3.04
CA SER A 266 22.93 6.84 3.50
C SER A 266 23.49 5.51 3.00
N ALA A 267 22.65 4.51 2.74
CA ALA A 267 23.05 3.18 2.28
C ALA A 267 22.97 3.00 0.74
N SER A 268 22.55 4.04 0.01
CA SER A 268 22.71 4.09 -1.43
C SER A 268 24.20 4.24 -1.76
N SER A 269 24.74 3.37 -2.63
CA SER A 269 26.15 3.44 -3.00
C SER A 269 26.42 4.79 -3.69
N SER A 270 27.28 5.58 -3.09
CA SER A 270 27.60 6.95 -3.47
C SER A 270 28.43 7.02 -4.76
N SER A 271 27.82 6.72 -5.90
CA SER A 271 28.34 7.07 -7.23
C SER A 271 27.45 8.06 -8.00
N ALA A 272 26.23 8.34 -7.51
CA ALA A 272 25.39 9.40 -8.05
C ALA A 272 25.47 10.65 -7.16
N ASN A 273 26.35 11.58 -7.54
CA ASN A 273 26.43 12.91 -6.95
C ASN A 273 25.07 13.63 -7.02
N PRO A 274 24.64 14.35 -5.98
CA PRO A 274 23.39 15.12 -5.99
C PRO A 274 23.44 16.39 -6.87
N THR A 275 24.52 16.62 -7.62
CA THR A 275 24.72 17.81 -8.46
C THR A 275 24.96 17.55 -9.95
N THR A 276 24.96 16.30 -10.43
CA THR A 276 25.25 16.01 -11.85
C THR A 276 24.07 15.58 -12.70
N VAL A 277 22.85 15.44 -12.15
CA VAL A 277 21.67 15.10 -12.96
C VAL A 277 20.83 16.34 -13.20
N LEU A 278 21.28 17.17 -14.15
CA LEU A 278 20.38 18.08 -14.85
C LEU A 278 19.46 17.23 -15.75
N PRO A 279 18.14 17.42 -15.70
CA PRO A 279 17.22 16.64 -16.54
C PRO A 279 17.44 17.02 -18.00
N GLY A 280 17.93 16.08 -18.81
CA GLY A 280 17.89 16.19 -20.28
C GLY A 280 19.17 15.89 -21.05
N TRP A 281 20.28 15.51 -20.42
CA TRP A 281 21.55 15.30 -21.15
C TRP A 281 22.27 14.02 -20.72
N GLU A 282 21.72 12.84 -21.03
CA GLU A 282 22.53 11.67 -21.34
C GLU A 282 21.90 10.90 -22.50
N VAL A 283 22.56 10.91 -23.65
CA VAL A 283 22.23 10.11 -24.84
C VAL A 283 23.20 8.95 -24.87
N GLY A 284 22.87 7.85 -24.17
CA GLY A 284 23.60 6.60 -24.22
C GLY A 284 23.02 5.66 -25.27
N PHE A 285 23.84 5.21 -26.23
CA PHE A 285 23.44 4.36 -27.37
C PHE A 285 22.86 2.98 -26.97
N LEU A 286 22.97 2.56 -25.71
CA LEU A 286 22.31 1.36 -25.16
C LEU A 286 20.86 1.60 -24.70
N GLY A 287 20.39 2.85 -24.67
CA GLY A 287 19.00 3.21 -24.37
C GLY A 287 18.00 2.90 -25.50
N TRP A 288 18.47 2.41 -26.65
CA TRP A 288 17.59 2.14 -27.81
C TRP A 288 17.16 0.66 -27.94
N ILE A 289 17.87 -0.30 -27.32
CA ILE A 289 17.58 -1.74 -27.49
C ILE A 289 16.90 -2.36 -26.25
N GLY A 290 16.87 -1.66 -25.11
CA GLY A 290 16.22 -2.11 -23.88
C GLY A 290 14.94 -1.38 -23.48
N ALA A 291 14.45 -0.44 -24.32
CA ALA A 291 13.19 0.26 -24.07
C ALA A 291 12.00 -0.65 -24.40
N THR A 292 11.72 -1.63 -23.53
CA THR A 292 10.38 -2.19 -23.46
C THR A 292 9.43 -1.08 -22.99
N THR A 293 8.46 -0.80 -23.83
CA THR A 293 7.54 0.33 -23.84
C THR A 293 6.49 0.27 -22.73
N ALA A 294 6.92 0.24 -21.47
CA ALA A 294 6.00 0.13 -20.33
C ALA A 294 6.32 1.10 -19.18
N SER A 295 6.63 2.38 -19.45
CA SER A 295 6.59 3.46 -18.43
C SER A 295 6.58 4.89 -19.00
N ALA A 296 5.98 5.11 -20.18
CA ALA A 296 5.85 6.46 -20.75
C ALA A 296 4.41 7.03 -20.72
N ALA A 297 3.55 6.50 -19.83
CA ALA A 297 2.20 7.02 -19.63
C ALA A 297 2.02 7.48 -18.17
N SER A 298 2.48 8.71 -17.89
CA SER A 298 1.88 9.67 -16.96
C SER A 298 2.94 10.69 -16.53
N ALA A 299 3.04 11.79 -17.28
CA ALA A 299 3.56 13.03 -16.74
C ALA A 299 2.47 13.61 -15.82
N LEU A 300 2.43 13.14 -14.57
CA LEU A 300 1.57 13.69 -13.52
C LEU A 300 2.43 14.48 -12.52
N SER A 301 1.78 15.54 -12.03
CA SER A 301 2.20 16.57 -11.06
C SER A 301 3.37 16.21 -10.12
N THR A 302 4.20 17.19 -9.79
CA THR A 302 5.28 17.10 -8.78
C THR A 302 4.83 16.59 -7.40
N ALA A 303 3.52 16.55 -7.11
CA ALA A 303 2.97 15.89 -5.92
C ALA A 303 2.98 14.34 -5.99
N ASP A 304 3.05 13.75 -7.18
CA ASP A 304 3.15 12.30 -7.40
C ASP A 304 4.58 11.74 -7.22
N LEU A 305 5.59 12.61 -7.08
CA LEU A 305 6.94 12.18 -6.71
C LEU A 305 7.05 11.82 -5.22
N ASP A 306 6.29 12.50 -4.37
CA ASP A 306 6.23 12.23 -2.93
C ASP A 306 5.35 11.01 -2.60
N SER A 307 4.37 10.69 -3.47
CA SER A 307 3.51 9.51 -3.33
C SER A 307 4.26 8.18 -3.47
N ARG A 308 5.43 8.22 -4.11
CA ARG A 308 6.28 7.06 -4.42
C ARG A 308 7.41 6.80 -3.43
N GLY A 309 7.51 7.58 -2.35
CA GLY A 309 8.65 7.49 -1.45
C GLY A 309 9.96 7.68 -2.21
N GLY A 310 10.16 8.87 -2.78
CA GLY A 310 11.47 9.38 -3.21
C GLY A 310 12.35 8.42 -4.01
N GLY A 311 11.90 7.93 -5.17
CA GLY A 311 12.72 7.03 -5.99
C GLY A 311 12.50 7.06 -7.49
N ASP A 312 11.35 7.53 -7.99
CA ASP A 312 11.02 7.46 -9.42
C ASP A 312 11.06 8.85 -10.09
N THR A 313 12.25 9.43 -10.19
CA THR A 313 12.52 10.34 -11.31
C THR A 313 12.71 9.48 -12.57
N PRO A 314 12.31 9.95 -13.77
CA PRO A 314 12.50 9.18 -15.01
C PRO A 314 13.96 8.78 -15.29
N GLY A 315 14.95 9.42 -14.64
CA GLY A 315 16.36 9.00 -14.66
C GLY A 315 16.71 7.86 -13.68
N ALA A 316 16.05 7.77 -12.53
CA ALA A 316 16.24 6.68 -11.57
C ALA A 316 15.64 5.34 -12.03
N ALA A 317 14.75 5.37 -13.04
CA ALA A 317 14.23 4.16 -13.67
C ALA A 317 15.30 3.34 -14.40
N LEU A 318 16.43 3.95 -14.76
CA LEU A 318 17.53 3.35 -15.54
C LEU A 318 18.73 2.93 -14.67
N ALA A 319 18.78 3.33 -13.41
CA ALA A 319 19.85 2.94 -12.49
C ALA A 319 19.44 1.67 -11.74
N ASN A 320 20.28 0.63 -11.79
CA ASN A 320 20.10 -0.55 -10.94
C ASN A 320 20.21 -0.11 -9.47
N PRO A 321 19.16 -0.30 -8.64
CA PRO A 321 19.21 0.07 -7.23
C PRO A 321 20.20 -0.84 -6.51
N SER A 322 21.44 -0.37 -6.34
CA SER A 322 22.42 -1.05 -5.50
C SER A 322 22.25 -0.56 -4.06
N VAL A 323 21.69 -1.43 -3.22
CA VAL A 323 21.51 -1.19 -1.79
C VAL A 323 22.64 -1.87 -1.04
N ASP A 324 23.40 -1.12 -0.24
CA ASP A 324 24.34 -1.70 0.71
C ASP A 324 23.57 -2.35 1.87
N GLN A 325 23.28 -3.64 1.72
CA GLN A 325 22.51 -4.43 2.69
C GLN A 325 23.12 -4.34 4.10
N THR A 326 24.45 -4.36 4.21
CA THR A 326 25.13 -4.38 5.50
C THR A 326 24.92 -3.06 6.26
N LYS A 327 24.98 -1.95 5.53
CA LYS A 327 24.76 -0.61 6.09
C LYS A 327 23.29 -0.38 6.46
N VAL A 328 22.35 -0.82 5.61
CA VAL A 328 20.91 -0.76 5.94
C VAL A 328 20.61 -1.49 7.23
N VAL A 329 21.16 -2.69 7.39
CA VAL A 329 20.94 -3.52 8.59
C VAL A 329 21.59 -2.88 9.82
N ALA A 330 22.83 -2.39 9.71
CA ALA A 330 23.51 -1.72 10.82
C ALA A 330 22.72 -0.49 11.30
N ASP A 331 22.31 0.38 10.38
CA ASP A 331 21.51 1.57 10.68
C ASP A 331 20.16 1.23 11.33
N ALA A 332 19.48 0.18 10.85
CA ALA A 332 18.20 -0.27 11.40
C ALA A 332 18.36 -0.85 12.81
N VAL A 333 19.40 -1.64 13.03
CA VAL A 333 19.74 -2.25 14.33
C VAL A 333 20.09 -1.17 15.35
N ASP A 334 20.91 -0.19 14.98
CA ASP A 334 21.27 0.93 15.86
C ASP A 334 20.06 1.81 16.19
N GLY A 335 19.21 2.07 15.19
CA GLY A 335 17.94 2.76 15.39
C GLY A 335 17.02 2.03 16.36
N LEU A 336 16.87 0.71 16.23
CA LEU A 336 16.03 -0.09 17.09
C LEU A 336 16.58 -0.17 18.53
N ARG A 337 17.91 -0.28 18.69
CA ARG A 337 18.56 -0.20 20.01
C ARG A 337 18.35 1.17 20.67
N ALA A 338 18.45 2.26 19.91
CA ALA A 338 18.20 3.60 20.42
C ALA A 338 16.74 3.77 20.89
N LEU A 339 15.78 3.26 20.11
CA LEU A 339 14.36 3.23 20.50
C LEU A 339 14.15 2.41 21.77
N ALA A 340 14.75 1.21 21.85
CA ALA A 340 14.67 0.34 23.01
C ALA A 340 15.24 1.03 24.26
N ALA A 341 16.41 1.65 24.17
CA ALA A 341 17.04 2.38 25.27
C ALA A 341 16.15 3.55 25.75
N ARG A 342 15.56 4.31 24.82
CA ARG A 342 14.70 5.46 25.15
C ARG A 342 13.40 5.06 25.85
N THR A 343 12.86 3.90 25.50
CA THR A 343 11.56 3.43 26.00
C THR A 343 11.67 2.50 27.20
N LYS A 344 12.89 2.05 27.54
CA LYS A 344 13.16 1.13 28.64
C LYS A 344 12.53 1.58 29.95
N SER A 345 12.86 2.78 30.42
CA SER A 345 12.39 3.29 31.72
C SER A 345 10.86 3.40 31.81
N GLN A 346 10.21 3.65 30.66
CA GLN A 346 8.76 3.78 30.58
C GLN A 346 8.08 2.40 30.56
N LEU A 347 8.46 1.55 29.61
CA LEU A 347 7.78 0.27 29.37
C LEU A 347 8.21 -0.84 30.32
N SER A 348 9.35 -0.71 31.01
CA SER A 348 9.79 -1.69 32.01
C SER A 348 9.04 -1.58 33.34
N ALA A 349 8.38 -0.44 33.60
CA ALA A 349 7.53 -0.30 34.77
C ALA A 349 6.37 -1.29 34.63
N SER A 350 6.22 -2.20 35.60
CA SER A 350 5.23 -3.28 35.61
C SER A 350 3.81 -2.75 35.84
N SER A 351 3.33 -1.88 34.96
CA SER A 351 1.94 -1.47 34.93
C SER A 351 1.11 -2.55 34.22
N SER A 352 -0.03 -2.89 34.81
CA SER A 352 -1.06 -3.72 34.17
C SER A 352 -1.68 -3.00 32.96
N GLU A 353 -1.66 -1.67 32.96
CA GLU A 353 -2.23 -0.84 31.91
C GLU A 353 -1.30 -0.68 30.71
N LEU A 354 -1.90 -0.50 29.53
CA LEU A 354 -1.18 -0.28 28.28
C LEU A 354 -0.70 1.17 28.25
N GLN A 355 0.61 1.36 28.32
CA GLN A 355 1.24 2.66 28.14
C GLN A 355 1.61 2.87 26.67
N PHE A 356 1.31 4.06 26.15
CA PHE A 356 1.69 4.48 24.81
C PHE A 356 3.07 5.13 24.82
N LEU A 357 3.79 5.10 23.71
CA LEU A 357 5.17 5.57 23.62
C LEU A 357 5.29 7.06 24.01
N LEU A 358 6.40 7.41 24.68
CA LEU A 358 6.72 8.75 25.15
C LEU A 358 5.68 9.35 26.12
N GLY A 359 4.93 8.50 26.80
CA GLY A 359 3.89 8.89 27.76
C GLY A 359 2.67 9.55 27.11
N ALA A 360 2.36 9.22 25.85
CA ALA A 360 1.18 9.75 25.20
C ALA A 360 -0.10 9.36 25.96
N GLN A 361 -1.05 10.28 26.09
CA GLN A 361 -2.33 10.01 26.76
C GLN A 361 -3.27 9.17 25.90
N LYS A 362 -3.13 9.27 24.58
CA LYS A 362 -3.86 8.54 23.56
C LYS A 362 -2.86 7.82 22.65
N HIS A 363 -3.34 6.79 21.96
CA HIS A 363 -2.64 6.12 20.86
C HIS A 363 -2.23 7.10 19.75
N THR A 364 -1.07 6.86 19.18
CA THR A 364 -0.45 7.75 18.18
C THR A 364 -0.01 7.00 16.93
N SER A 365 0.29 7.75 15.86
CA SER A 365 0.92 7.19 14.64
C SER A 365 2.27 6.52 14.95
N LEU A 366 2.99 7.05 15.94
CA LEU A 366 4.25 6.49 16.44
C LEU A 366 4.03 5.09 17.03
N ASP A 367 2.97 4.90 17.83
CA ASP A 367 2.62 3.59 18.37
C ASP A 367 2.27 2.59 17.27
N ALA A 368 1.49 3.01 16.27
CA ALA A 368 1.11 2.16 15.14
C ALA A 368 2.34 1.72 14.32
N LEU A 369 3.27 2.65 14.07
CA LEU A 369 4.54 2.38 13.39
C LEU A 369 5.47 1.46 14.19
N ALA A 370 5.68 1.75 15.47
CA ALA A 370 6.54 0.94 16.31
C ALA A 370 5.97 -0.47 16.46
N PHE A 371 4.66 -0.59 16.63
CA PHE A 371 3.98 -1.87 16.68
C PHE A 371 4.14 -2.63 15.37
N SER A 372 3.93 -2.00 14.20
CA SER A 372 4.01 -2.73 12.92
C SER A 372 5.42 -3.28 12.68
N VAL A 373 6.46 -2.47 12.92
CA VAL A 373 7.86 -2.89 12.83
C VAL A 373 8.17 -4.06 13.77
N ILE A 374 7.86 -3.92 15.06
CA ILE A 374 8.19 -4.93 16.07
C ILE A 374 7.39 -6.22 15.80
N HIS A 375 6.11 -6.10 15.49
CA HIS A 375 5.25 -7.23 15.21
C HIS A 375 5.72 -7.99 13.97
N THR A 376 6.02 -7.31 12.87
CA THR A 376 6.53 -7.95 11.66
C THR A 376 7.82 -8.71 11.95
N ILE A 377 8.79 -8.13 12.67
CA ILE A 377 10.04 -8.85 13.03
C ILE A 377 9.74 -10.12 13.84
N LEU A 378 8.84 -10.04 14.82
CA LEU A 378 8.48 -11.18 15.66
C LEU A 378 7.74 -12.27 14.87
N THR A 379 6.83 -11.90 13.98
CA THR A 379 6.06 -12.84 13.16
C THR A 379 6.97 -13.53 12.13
N LEU A 380 7.86 -12.77 11.48
CA LEU A 380 8.90 -13.32 10.59
C LEU A 380 9.78 -14.34 11.32
N ALA A 381 10.30 -13.98 12.50
CA ALA A 381 11.18 -14.82 13.30
C ALA A 381 10.50 -16.07 13.89
N ALA A 382 9.17 -16.06 14.00
CA ALA A 382 8.40 -17.20 14.48
C ALA A 382 8.19 -18.29 13.42
N THR A 383 8.46 -18.01 12.14
CA THR A 383 8.33 -19.01 11.07
C THR A 383 9.49 -20.01 11.10
N PRO A 384 9.22 -21.32 10.91
CA PRO A 384 10.25 -22.35 10.99
C PRO A 384 11.34 -22.15 9.92
N GLN A 385 10.95 -21.70 8.72
CA GLN A 385 11.87 -21.45 7.61
C GLN A 385 12.88 -20.33 7.88
N ALA A 386 12.54 -19.37 8.74
CA ALA A 386 13.44 -18.29 9.12
C ALA A 386 14.50 -18.73 10.15
N GLN A 387 14.30 -19.85 10.85
CA GLN A 387 15.22 -20.34 11.87
C GLN A 387 16.37 -21.16 11.29
N ASP A 388 16.14 -21.87 10.18
CA ASP A 388 17.12 -22.75 9.56
C ASP A 388 17.99 -22.07 8.49
N SER A 389 17.56 -20.89 8.02
CA SER A 389 18.21 -20.15 6.94
C SER A 389 19.36 -19.29 7.47
N ALA A 390 20.60 -19.74 7.24
CA ALA A 390 21.80 -18.92 7.42
C ALA A 390 21.82 -17.66 6.53
N THR A 391 20.90 -17.55 5.56
CA THR A 391 20.77 -16.41 4.62
C THR A 391 20.00 -15.22 5.20
N ASN A 392 19.31 -15.36 6.34
CA ASN A 392 18.55 -14.29 6.98
C ASN A 392 19.31 -13.56 8.10
N GLU A 393 20.58 -13.24 7.88
CA GLU A 393 21.37 -12.38 8.77
C GLU A 393 20.67 -11.08 9.22
N PRO A 394 19.97 -10.31 8.35
CA PRO A 394 19.26 -9.09 8.77
C PRO A 394 18.19 -9.36 9.84
N LEU A 395 17.35 -10.37 9.63
CA LEU A 395 16.28 -10.73 10.55
C LEU A 395 16.85 -11.18 11.89
N ARG A 396 17.94 -11.97 11.88
CA ARG A 396 18.60 -12.43 13.10
C ARG A 396 19.13 -11.28 13.94
N LYS A 397 19.81 -10.30 13.33
CA LYS A 397 20.32 -9.11 14.04
C LYS A 397 19.20 -8.25 14.61
N LEU A 398 18.11 -8.06 13.88
CA LEU A 398 16.94 -7.31 14.37
C LEU A 398 16.24 -8.05 15.51
N LYS A 399 16.11 -9.38 15.41
CA LYS A 399 15.55 -10.22 16.47
C LYS A 399 16.40 -10.20 17.73
N GLU A 400 17.73 -10.27 17.60
CA GLU A 400 18.68 -10.19 18.72
C GLU A 400 18.44 -8.92 19.56
N VAL A 401 18.23 -7.77 18.91
CA VAL A 401 17.89 -6.53 19.62
C VAL A 401 16.56 -6.63 20.37
N LEU A 402 15.56 -7.32 19.81
CA LEU A 402 14.27 -7.53 20.48
C LEU A 402 14.36 -8.52 21.65
N ASP A 403 15.20 -9.55 21.52
CA ASP A 403 15.49 -10.51 22.58
C ASP A 403 16.21 -9.80 23.76
N ASP A 404 17.11 -8.85 23.47
CA ASP A 404 17.75 -7.96 24.45
C ASP A 404 16.78 -6.93 25.08
N SER A 405 15.62 -6.69 24.45
CA SER A 405 14.63 -5.69 24.86
C SER A 405 13.24 -6.27 25.11
N PRO A 406 13.06 -7.15 26.11
CA PRO A 406 11.82 -7.88 26.36
C PRO A 406 10.61 -7.00 26.69
N TRP A 407 10.84 -5.75 27.13
CA TRP A 407 9.76 -4.78 27.39
C TRP A 407 9.04 -4.36 26.10
N LEU A 408 9.75 -4.23 24.97
CA LEU A 408 9.15 -3.93 23.67
C LEU A 408 8.29 -5.09 23.17
N VAL A 409 8.77 -6.33 23.33
CA VAL A 409 8.04 -7.54 22.98
C VAL A 409 6.78 -7.69 23.84
N THR A 410 6.89 -7.41 25.14
CA THR A 410 5.74 -7.45 26.05
C THR A 410 4.73 -6.37 25.70
N TRP A 411 5.21 -5.16 25.39
CA TRP A 411 4.37 -4.05 24.93
C TRP A 411 3.62 -4.38 23.64
N SER A 412 4.30 -4.90 22.60
CA SER A 412 3.65 -5.26 21.34
C SER A 412 2.59 -6.36 21.54
N ARG A 413 2.85 -7.35 22.39
CA ARG A 413 1.86 -8.37 22.76
C ARG A 413 0.65 -7.80 23.49
N LYS A 414 0.84 -6.79 24.36
CA LYS A 414 -0.27 -6.09 25.03
C LYS A 414 -1.13 -5.33 24.01
N VAL A 415 -0.51 -4.62 23.06
CA VAL A 415 -1.21 -3.92 21.96
C VAL A 415 -2.02 -4.92 21.13
N TRP A 416 -1.40 -6.03 20.70
CA TRP A 416 -2.09 -7.09 19.95
C TRP A 416 -3.30 -7.65 20.71
N LYS A 417 -3.11 -7.98 21.99
CA LYS A 417 -4.18 -8.54 22.83
C LYS A 417 -5.35 -7.58 23.01
N LYS A 418 -5.10 -6.28 23.09
CA LYS A 418 -6.13 -5.26 23.34
C LYS A 418 -6.93 -4.91 22.08
N TYR A 419 -6.27 -4.84 20.94
CA TYR A 419 -6.86 -4.27 19.72
C TYR A 419 -7.12 -5.28 18.61
N VAL A 420 -6.26 -6.29 18.46
CA VAL A 420 -6.28 -7.18 17.28
C VAL A 420 -6.85 -8.56 17.59
N LYS A 421 -6.66 -9.06 18.82
CA LYS A 421 -7.02 -10.44 19.18
C LYS A 421 -8.47 -10.82 18.92
N ASP A 422 -9.38 -9.87 19.07
CA ASP A 422 -10.81 -10.14 18.85
C ASP A 422 -11.15 -10.13 17.36
N LEU A 423 -10.44 -9.34 16.54
CA LEU A 423 -10.56 -9.30 15.08
C LEU A 423 -9.93 -10.52 14.40
N ASP A 424 -8.89 -11.09 14.98
CA ASP A 424 -8.21 -12.29 14.47
C ASP A 424 -8.99 -13.60 14.77
N ARG A 425 -10.01 -13.51 15.63
CA ARG A 425 -10.87 -14.64 16.03
C ARG A 425 -12.27 -14.60 15.41
N ALA A 426 -12.69 -13.43 14.95
CA ALA A 426 -13.92 -13.22 14.20
C ALA A 426 -13.71 -13.69 12.76
#